data_AF-A0A7S0G7A3-F1
#
_entry.id   AF-A0A7S0G7A3-F1
#
_cell.length_a   1.000
_cell.length_b   1.000
_cell.length_c   1.000
_cell.angle_alpha   90.00
_cell.angle_beta   90.00
_cell.angle_gamma   90.00
#
_symmetry.space_group_name_H-M   'P 1'
#
loop_
_entity.id
_entity.type
_entity.pdbx_description
1 polymer ?
#
loop_
_entity_poly.entity_id
_entity_poly.type
_entity_poly.pdbx_seq_one_letter_code
_entity_poly.pdbx_strand_id
1 'polypeptide(L)'
;YFLHLVHPEIYMYVTAGTRLWNAAILAIDYFNKKYGDEIKQNPSSAKSSLLELGCGLGVPGMIAHIIGVSRVVLTDQDSILDQIRTNIASNFTSEEGSVIEGMTLNWSRQDIVELLENCDLSSTGFDFVLNCDCVYEPLYGKDSRVMLVEVIKYLLTVNPKCIVISSVERRKGDGVDTFLDDMKQMEIEHGVADDFIVELISRDEDFNIEIYETRRRRQ
;
A
#
# COMPACT_ATOMS: atom_id res chain seq x y z
N TYR A 1 4.74 -18.52 -7.98
CA TYR A 1 5.94 -17.76 -8.38
C TYR A 1 6.40 -16.76 -7.31
N PHE A 2 5.52 -16.29 -6.40
CA PHE A 2 5.85 -15.24 -5.41
C PHE A 2 6.57 -15.68 -4.12
N LEU A 3 6.64 -16.99 -3.84
CA LEU A 3 7.20 -17.53 -2.59
C LEU A 3 8.73 -17.39 -2.50
N HIS A 4 9.43 -17.11 -3.60
CA HIS A 4 10.90 -16.95 -3.60
C HIS A 4 11.37 -15.58 -3.10
N LEU A 5 10.45 -14.63 -2.91
CA LEU A 5 10.79 -13.27 -2.48
C LEU A 5 11.07 -13.14 -0.98
N VAL A 6 10.91 -14.21 -0.21
CA VAL A 6 11.03 -14.19 1.25
C VAL A 6 11.98 -15.28 1.71
N HIS A 7 12.90 -14.96 2.62
CA HIS A 7 13.88 -15.92 3.12
C HIS A 7 13.19 -17.00 4.01
N PRO A 8 13.54 -18.31 3.88
CA PRO A 8 12.82 -19.40 4.56
C PRO A 8 13.05 -19.49 6.08
N GLU A 9 14.14 -18.93 6.57
CA GLU A 9 14.44 -18.91 8.00
C GLU A 9 13.77 -17.69 8.63
N ILE A 10 12.52 -17.84 9.09
CA ILE A 10 11.90 -17.21 10.27
C ILE A 10 10.44 -17.68 10.31
N TYR A 11 10.23 -18.87 10.89
CA TYR A 11 8.91 -19.36 11.31
C TYR A 11 8.91 -19.52 12.82
N MET A 12 9.26 -18.50 13.60
CA MET A 12 8.94 -18.53 15.03
C MET A 12 9.08 -17.15 15.66
N TYR A 13 7.94 -16.65 16.12
CA TYR A 13 7.71 -15.42 16.89
C TYR A 13 7.75 -14.10 16.07
N VAL A 14 6.61 -13.75 15.47
CA VAL A 14 5.90 -12.44 15.54
C VAL A 14 4.69 -12.50 14.56
N THR A 15 3.56 -11.99 15.05
CA THR A 15 2.18 -12.06 14.55
C THR A 15 1.93 -11.28 13.25
N ALA A 16 1.05 -11.78 12.38
CA ALA A 16 0.49 -11.19 11.14
C ALA A 16 1.44 -10.61 10.06
N GLY A 17 2.45 -9.80 10.41
CA GLY A 17 3.38 -9.15 9.48
C GLY A 17 4.42 -10.08 8.82
N THR A 18 4.50 -11.34 9.25
CA THR A 18 5.45 -12.35 8.73
C THR A 18 4.82 -13.36 7.78
N ARG A 19 3.57 -13.13 7.36
CA ARG A 19 2.84 -14.02 6.44
C ARG A 19 2.53 -13.31 5.14
N LEU A 20 2.63 -14.04 4.02
CA LEU A 20 2.07 -13.60 2.76
C LEU A 20 0.57 -13.90 2.75
N TRP A 21 -0.24 -12.85 2.75
CA TRP A 21 -1.70 -12.95 2.74
C TRP A 21 -2.22 -13.09 1.30
N ASN A 22 -3.33 -13.83 1.11
CA ASN A 22 -3.95 -13.95 -0.22
C ASN A 22 -4.39 -12.59 -0.78
N ALA A 23 -4.80 -11.65 0.09
CA ALA A 23 -5.13 -10.28 -0.29
C ALA A 23 -3.95 -9.58 -0.97
N ALA A 24 -2.73 -9.76 -0.46
CA ALA A 24 -1.52 -9.21 -1.04
C ALA A 24 -1.25 -9.78 -2.46
N ILE A 25 -1.48 -11.08 -2.66
CA ILE A 25 -1.30 -11.74 -3.97
C ILE A 25 -2.34 -11.24 -4.99
N LEU A 26 -3.60 -11.16 -4.60
CA LEU A 26 -4.67 -10.71 -5.49
C LEU A 26 -4.54 -9.21 -5.82
N ALA A 27 -4.14 -8.38 -4.85
CA ALA A 27 -3.88 -6.95 -5.06
C ALA A 27 -2.80 -6.71 -6.13
N ILE A 28 -1.66 -7.40 -6.02
CA ILE A 28 -0.54 -7.18 -6.94
C ILE A 28 -0.79 -7.79 -8.32
N ASP A 29 -1.55 -8.89 -8.41
CA ASP A 29 -2.03 -9.44 -9.68
C ASP A 29 -2.97 -8.45 -10.39
N TYR A 30 -3.92 -7.86 -9.66
CA TYR A 30 -4.77 -6.79 -10.19
C TYR A 30 -3.94 -5.58 -10.66
N PHE A 31 -3.03 -5.08 -9.82
CA PHE A 31 -2.16 -3.96 -10.15
C PHE A 31 -1.37 -4.21 -11.44
N ASN A 32 -0.74 -5.39 -11.57
CA ASN A 32 0.02 -5.76 -12.75
C ASN A 32 -0.86 -5.81 -14.01
N LYS A 33 -2.05 -6.43 -13.91
CA LYS A 33 -2.98 -6.53 -15.05
C LYS A 33 -3.49 -5.18 -15.51
N LYS A 34 -3.74 -4.25 -14.58
CA LYS A 34 -4.33 -2.94 -14.90
C LYS A 34 -3.29 -1.90 -15.30
N TYR A 35 -2.17 -1.83 -14.61
CA TYR A 35 -1.18 -0.75 -14.76
C TYR A 35 0.18 -1.23 -15.30
N GLY A 36 0.47 -2.54 -15.27
CA GLY A 36 1.79 -3.06 -15.59
C GLY A 36 2.24 -2.79 -17.02
N ASP A 37 1.35 -2.88 -18.00
CA ASP A 37 1.68 -2.58 -19.40
C ASP A 37 1.98 -1.09 -19.61
N GLU A 38 1.20 -0.19 -18.96
CA GLU A 38 1.43 1.26 -19.01
C GLU A 38 2.78 1.63 -18.37
N ILE A 39 3.08 1.04 -17.20
CA ILE A 39 4.35 1.24 -16.50
C ILE A 39 5.53 0.78 -17.36
N LYS A 40 5.42 -0.37 -18.05
CA LYS A 40 6.53 -0.86 -18.91
C LYS A 40 6.73 -0.06 -20.18
N GLN A 41 5.66 0.48 -20.76
CA GLN A 41 5.69 1.11 -22.09
C GLN A 41 5.95 2.61 -22.05
N ASN A 42 5.72 3.29 -20.92
CA ASN A 42 5.86 4.74 -20.83
C ASN A 42 7.31 5.14 -20.53
N PRO A 43 8.03 5.89 -21.39
CA PRO A 43 9.38 6.39 -21.07
C PRO A 43 9.41 7.30 -19.82
N SER A 44 8.26 7.85 -19.43
CA SER A 44 8.07 8.61 -18.19
C SER A 44 7.86 7.72 -16.96
N SER A 45 7.69 6.40 -17.12
CA SER A 45 7.64 5.45 -16.00
C SER A 45 8.95 5.36 -15.22
N ALA A 46 10.03 5.91 -15.79
CA ALA A 46 11.24 6.34 -15.07
C ALA A 46 10.97 7.25 -13.84
N LYS A 47 9.70 7.61 -13.58
CA LYS A 47 9.26 8.43 -12.44
C LYS A 47 8.04 7.88 -11.70
N SER A 48 7.52 6.69 -12.01
CA SER A 48 6.37 6.16 -11.27
C SER A 48 6.78 5.77 -9.85
N SER A 49 5.95 6.12 -8.89
CA SER A 49 6.21 5.92 -7.46
C SER A 49 5.10 5.14 -6.76
N LEU A 50 5.47 4.23 -5.87
CA LEU A 50 4.54 3.42 -5.09
C LEU A 50 4.93 3.39 -3.61
N LEU A 51 3.95 3.60 -2.74
CA LEU A 51 4.05 3.40 -1.30
C LEU A 51 3.21 2.18 -0.90
N GLU A 52 3.81 1.22 -0.20
CA GLU A 52 3.06 0.14 0.43
C GLU A 52 2.93 0.43 1.94
N LEU A 53 1.68 0.53 2.43
CA LEU A 53 1.33 0.72 3.82
C LEU A 53 1.09 -0.63 4.49
N GLY A 54 1.72 -0.89 5.64
CA GLY A 54 1.58 -2.16 6.35
C GLY A 54 2.07 -3.33 5.50
N CYS A 55 3.27 -3.20 4.94
CA CYS A 55 3.77 -4.10 3.91
C CYS A 55 4.10 -5.51 4.42
N GLY A 56 4.26 -5.72 5.73
CA GLY A 56 4.70 -6.99 6.30
C GLY A 56 6.01 -7.47 5.66
N LEU A 57 5.94 -8.53 4.86
CA LEU A 57 7.08 -9.09 4.14
C LEU A 57 7.51 -8.25 2.92
N GLY A 58 6.71 -7.30 2.46
CA GLY A 58 7.03 -6.40 1.34
C GLY A 58 6.80 -6.97 -0.05
N VAL A 59 6.13 -8.12 -0.16
CA VAL A 59 6.01 -8.88 -1.41
C VAL A 59 5.31 -8.08 -2.53
N PRO A 60 4.13 -7.46 -2.31
CA PRO A 60 3.47 -6.66 -3.34
C PRO A 60 4.35 -5.54 -3.90
N GLY A 61 4.96 -4.72 -3.04
CA GLY A 61 5.82 -3.63 -3.49
C GLY A 61 7.09 -4.13 -4.19
N MET A 62 7.72 -5.22 -3.71
CA MET A 62 8.84 -5.84 -4.42
C MET A 62 8.46 -6.32 -5.83
N ILE A 63 7.26 -6.90 -6.00
CA ILE A 63 6.76 -7.28 -7.32
C ILE A 63 6.44 -6.03 -8.17
N ALA A 64 5.90 -4.96 -7.59
CA ALA A 64 5.68 -3.70 -8.30
C ALA A 64 6.99 -3.12 -8.83
N HIS A 65 8.07 -3.23 -8.06
CA HIS A 65 9.41 -2.86 -8.51
C HIS A 65 9.85 -3.71 -9.72
N ILE A 66 9.68 -5.04 -9.66
CA ILE A 66 9.95 -5.95 -10.80
C ILE A 66 9.11 -5.62 -12.04
N ILE A 67 7.86 -5.15 -11.86
CA ILE A 67 6.98 -4.74 -12.96
C ILE A 67 7.52 -3.49 -13.68
N GLY A 68 8.35 -2.69 -13.01
CA GLY A 68 8.99 -1.49 -13.56
C GLY A 68 8.65 -0.20 -12.80
N VAL A 69 8.08 -0.29 -11.58
CA VAL A 69 7.90 0.91 -10.75
C VAL A 69 9.26 1.43 -10.29
N SER A 70 9.60 2.64 -10.73
CA SER A 70 10.91 3.24 -10.50
C SER A 70 11.22 3.57 -9.05
N ARG A 71 10.25 4.00 -8.24
CA ARG A 71 10.45 4.23 -6.80
C ARG A 71 9.42 3.45 -5.99
N VAL A 72 9.86 2.52 -5.17
CA VAL A 72 9.01 1.75 -4.27
C VAL A 72 9.46 1.97 -2.82
N VAL A 73 8.54 2.42 -1.97
CA VAL A 73 8.77 2.56 -0.54
C VAL A 73 7.87 1.59 0.20
N LEU A 74 8.48 0.63 0.90
CA LEU A 74 7.79 -0.36 1.73
C LEU A 74 7.75 0.15 3.16
N THR A 75 6.56 0.25 3.75
CA THR A 75 6.41 0.78 5.11
C THR A 75 5.63 -0.12 6.04
N ASP A 76 6.09 -0.17 7.28
CA ASP A 76 5.43 -0.83 8.40
C ASP A 76 5.96 -0.25 9.72
N GLN A 77 5.62 -0.87 10.84
CA GLN A 77 6.15 -0.55 12.16
C GLN A 77 7.66 -0.87 12.25
N ASP A 78 8.36 -0.11 13.10
CA ASP A 78 9.81 -0.23 13.31
C ASP A 78 10.25 -1.66 13.65
N SER A 79 9.39 -2.40 14.37
CA SER A 79 9.65 -3.77 14.83
C SER A 79 9.90 -4.79 13.72
N ILE A 80 9.51 -4.50 12.47
CA ILE A 80 9.76 -5.39 11.32
C ILE A 80 10.65 -4.76 10.25
N LEU A 81 11.21 -3.56 10.48
CA LEU A 81 12.02 -2.84 9.48
C LEU A 81 13.25 -3.65 9.02
N ASP A 82 13.93 -4.32 9.95
CA ASP A 82 15.09 -5.16 9.65
C ASP A 82 14.70 -6.35 8.74
N GLN A 83 13.50 -6.89 8.91
CA GLN A 83 12.97 -7.95 8.06
C GLN A 83 12.69 -7.44 6.65
N ILE A 84 12.08 -6.25 6.53
CA ILE A 84 11.81 -5.60 5.24
C ILE A 84 13.13 -5.39 4.48
N ARG A 85 14.14 -4.81 5.15
CA ARG A 85 15.47 -4.57 4.57
C ARG A 85 16.17 -5.86 4.15
N THR A 86 16.05 -6.91 4.95
CA THR A 86 16.59 -8.24 4.63
C THR A 86 15.93 -8.84 3.39
N ASN A 87 14.59 -8.71 3.27
CA ASN A 87 13.86 -9.19 2.09
C ASN A 87 14.26 -8.40 0.84
N ILE A 88 14.38 -7.07 0.92
CA ILE A 88 14.86 -6.25 -0.21
C ILE A 88 16.26 -6.69 -0.64
N ALA A 89 17.21 -6.75 0.29
CA ALA A 89 18.60 -7.09 0.00
C ALA A 89 18.79 -8.51 -0.56
N SER A 90 17.86 -9.42 -0.26
CA SER A 90 17.87 -10.79 -0.79
C SER A 90 17.41 -10.89 -2.24
N ASN A 91 16.65 -9.90 -2.72
CA ASN A 91 16.03 -9.93 -4.04
C ASN A 91 16.58 -8.89 -5.02
N PHE A 92 17.13 -7.79 -4.51
CA PHE A 92 17.56 -6.66 -5.31
C PHE A 92 18.97 -6.23 -4.94
N THR A 93 19.76 -5.96 -5.96
CA THR A 93 20.97 -5.14 -5.85
C THR A 93 20.63 -3.70 -6.22
N SER A 94 21.45 -2.74 -5.81
CA SER A 94 21.27 -1.36 -6.27
C SER A 94 21.33 -1.30 -7.81
N GLU A 95 20.24 -0.87 -8.44
CA GLU A 95 20.14 -0.70 -9.88
C GLU A 95 20.18 0.79 -10.25
N GLU A 96 20.83 1.13 -11.37
CA GLU A 96 20.82 2.51 -11.86
C GLU A 96 19.43 2.88 -12.40
N GLY A 97 18.79 3.86 -11.76
CA GLY A 97 17.52 4.45 -12.24
C GLY A 97 16.25 3.93 -11.60
N SER A 98 16.33 2.97 -10.68
CA SER A 98 15.20 2.51 -9.87
C SER A 98 15.63 2.36 -8.39
N VAL A 99 14.68 2.54 -7.47
CA VAL A 99 14.90 2.51 -6.02
C VAL A 99 13.79 1.70 -5.38
N ILE A 100 14.18 0.77 -4.51
CA ILE A 100 13.29 0.13 -3.55
C ILE A 100 13.90 0.25 -2.15
N GLU A 101 13.12 0.72 -1.18
CA GLU A 101 13.58 0.95 0.18
C GLU A 101 12.53 0.60 1.22
N GLY A 102 12.98 0.20 2.41
CA GLY A 102 12.15 -0.04 3.57
C GLY A 102 12.27 1.12 4.55
N MET A 103 11.14 1.67 4.98
CA MET A 103 11.06 2.78 5.95
C MET A 103 10.02 2.50 7.03
N THR A 104 10.22 3.07 8.21
CA THR A 104 9.21 3.02 9.28
C THR A 104 8.09 4.02 8.95
N LEU A 105 6.84 3.61 9.18
CA LEU A 105 5.69 4.52 9.19
C LEU A 105 4.69 4.01 10.24
N ASN A 106 4.63 4.67 11.39
CA ASN A 106 3.45 4.52 12.25
C ASN A 106 2.35 5.37 11.62
N TRP A 107 1.15 4.81 11.46
CA TRP A 107 0.08 5.56 10.81
C TRP A 107 -0.29 6.79 11.64
N SER A 108 0.16 7.94 11.15
CA SER A 108 -0.02 9.25 11.77
C SER A 108 0.22 10.31 10.71
N ARG A 109 -0.36 11.50 10.87
CA ARG A 109 -0.05 12.63 9.99
C ARG A 109 1.42 13.05 10.07
N GLN A 110 2.03 13.00 11.25
CA GLN A 110 3.42 13.43 11.41
C GLN A 110 4.37 12.53 10.62
N ASP A 111 4.27 11.22 10.80
CA ASP A 111 5.17 10.25 10.16
C ASP A 111 5.03 10.29 8.63
N ILE A 112 3.82 10.46 8.09
CA ILE A 112 3.64 10.51 6.62
C ILE A 112 4.17 11.81 6.00
N VAL A 113 4.10 12.94 6.73
CA VAL A 113 4.73 14.20 6.29
C VAL A 113 6.25 14.03 6.24
N GLU A 114 6.84 13.51 7.31
CA GLU A 114 8.29 13.25 7.38
C GLU A 114 8.75 12.25 6.32
N LEU A 115 7.96 11.19 6.06
CA LEU A 115 8.28 10.22 5.02
C LEU A 115 8.31 10.87 3.63
N LEU A 116 7.31 11.71 3.31
CA LEU A 116 7.28 12.42 2.03
C LEU A 116 8.45 13.39 1.89
N GLU A 117 8.86 14.07 2.96
CA GLU A 117 10.05 14.93 2.97
C GLU A 117 11.32 14.12 2.71
N ASN A 118 11.50 13.00 3.41
CA ASN A 118 12.67 12.12 3.23
C ASN A 118 12.76 11.50 1.82
N CYS A 119 11.63 11.35 1.14
CA CYS A 119 11.56 10.82 -0.22
C CYS A 119 11.65 11.91 -1.32
N ASP A 120 11.77 13.19 -0.96
CA ASP A 120 11.63 14.35 -1.86
C ASP A 120 10.26 14.41 -2.60
N LEU A 121 9.19 13.94 -1.94
CA LEU A 121 7.84 13.83 -2.49
C LEU A 121 6.81 14.76 -1.82
N SER A 122 7.21 15.72 -0.98
CA SER A 122 6.28 16.60 -0.24
C SER A 122 5.32 17.40 -1.13
N SER A 123 5.69 17.65 -2.40
CA SER A 123 4.88 18.43 -3.36
C SER A 123 4.25 17.59 -4.48
N THR A 124 4.69 16.35 -4.66
CA THR A 124 4.26 15.48 -5.76
C THR A 124 3.52 14.25 -5.28
N GLY A 125 3.78 13.79 -4.06
CA GLY A 125 3.25 12.57 -3.48
C GLY A 125 3.66 11.30 -4.25
N PHE A 126 3.02 10.19 -3.89
CA PHE A 126 3.14 8.91 -4.61
C PHE A 126 2.07 8.79 -5.69
N ASP A 127 2.37 8.09 -6.79
CA ASP A 127 1.38 7.80 -7.85
C ASP A 127 0.45 6.66 -7.45
N PHE A 128 0.99 5.68 -6.72
CA PHE A 128 0.25 4.52 -6.24
C PHE A 128 0.44 4.32 -4.73
N VAL A 129 -0.61 3.86 -4.07
CA VAL A 129 -0.55 3.39 -2.69
C VAL A 129 -1.19 2.01 -2.61
N LEU A 130 -0.51 1.06 -2.00
CA LEU A 130 -1.05 -0.26 -1.69
C LEU A 130 -1.27 -0.40 -0.19
N ASN A 131 -2.37 -1.04 0.20
CA ASN A 131 -2.56 -1.60 1.54
C ASN A 131 -3.25 -2.95 1.39
N CYS A 132 -2.66 -3.99 1.96
CA CYS A 132 -3.12 -5.36 1.79
C CYS A 132 -3.38 -5.99 3.16
N ASP A 133 -4.65 -6.23 3.46
CA ASP A 133 -5.14 -6.82 4.72
C ASP A 133 -4.76 -6.00 5.97
N CYS A 134 -4.72 -4.68 5.81
CA CYS A 134 -4.43 -3.70 6.87
C CYS A 134 -5.64 -3.37 7.76
N VAL A 135 -6.80 -3.98 7.49
CA VAL A 135 -8.06 -3.71 8.21
C VAL A 135 -8.58 -5.00 8.84
N TYR A 136 -8.38 -5.12 10.15
CA TYR A 136 -8.96 -6.18 10.96
C TYR A 136 -9.05 -5.72 12.42
N GLU A 137 -10.19 -5.11 12.78
CA GLU A 137 -10.43 -4.51 14.10
C GLU A 137 -10.13 -5.45 15.28
N PRO A 138 -10.46 -6.76 15.24
CA PRO A 138 -10.16 -7.67 16.35
C PRO A 138 -8.66 -7.82 16.66
N LEU A 139 -7.78 -7.55 15.69
CA LEU A 139 -6.34 -7.66 15.86
C LEU A 139 -5.67 -6.29 16.03
N TYR A 140 -6.03 -5.32 15.19
CA TYR A 140 -5.35 -4.01 15.14
C TYR A 140 -6.05 -2.93 15.98
N GLY A 141 -7.27 -3.20 16.44
CA GLY A 141 -8.09 -2.23 17.15
C GLY A 141 -8.74 -1.21 16.21
N LYS A 142 -9.69 -0.44 16.76
CA LYS A 142 -10.48 0.55 16.00
C LYS A 142 -9.68 1.78 15.60
N ASP A 143 -8.71 2.17 16.43
CA ASP A 143 -7.91 3.38 16.21
C ASP A 143 -6.99 3.22 15.00
N SER A 144 -6.47 2.01 14.77
CA SER A 144 -5.64 1.67 13.61
C SER A 144 -6.34 1.97 12.28
N ARG A 145 -7.65 1.69 12.19
CA ARG A 145 -8.49 2.03 11.03
C ARG A 145 -8.56 3.53 10.79
N VAL A 146 -8.78 4.33 11.84
CA VAL A 146 -8.87 5.79 11.76
C VAL A 146 -7.54 6.39 11.30
N MET A 147 -6.43 5.91 11.87
CA MET A 147 -5.08 6.33 11.49
C MET A 147 -4.74 6.00 10.03
N LEU A 148 -5.10 4.80 9.56
CA LEU A 148 -4.91 4.40 8.17
C LEU A 148 -5.67 5.32 7.20
N VAL A 149 -6.92 5.62 7.50
CA VAL A 149 -7.74 6.56 6.71
C VAL A 149 -7.11 7.96 6.69
N GLU A 150 -6.59 8.45 7.81
CA GLU A 150 -5.92 9.75 7.88
C GLU A 150 -4.66 9.82 6.99
N VAL A 151 -3.84 8.77 6.99
CA VAL A 151 -2.65 8.66 6.12
C VAL A 151 -3.05 8.63 4.66
N ILE A 152 -4.02 7.78 4.28
CA ILE A 152 -4.50 7.67 2.90
C ILE A 152 -5.09 9.00 2.42
N LYS A 153 -5.88 9.67 3.26
CA LYS A 153 -6.44 11.00 2.98
C LYS A 153 -5.34 12.02 2.69
N TYR A 154 -4.26 12.03 3.50
CA TYR A 154 -3.15 12.94 3.27
C TYR A 154 -2.44 12.68 1.94
N LEU A 155 -2.16 11.41 1.64
CA LEU A 155 -1.52 10.99 0.39
C LEU A 155 -2.32 11.42 -0.85
N LEU A 156 -3.64 11.21 -0.82
CA LEU A 156 -4.55 11.64 -1.88
C LEU A 156 -4.70 13.17 -1.98
N THR A 157 -4.47 13.90 -0.87
CA THR A 157 -4.47 15.36 -0.86
C THR A 157 -3.21 15.93 -1.51
N VAL A 158 -2.05 15.35 -1.19
CA VAL A 158 -0.75 15.76 -1.75
C VAL A 158 -0.69 15.46 -3.26
N ASN A 159 -1.13 14.27 -3.67
CA ASN A 159 -1.24 13.90 -5.08
C ASN A 159 -2.70 13.60 -5.48
N PRO A 160 -3.41 14.57 -6.09
CA PRO A 160 -4.76 14.37 -6.61
C PRO A 160 -4.90 13.28 -7.69
N LYS A 161 -3.78 12.83 -8.29
CA LYS A 161 -3.75 11.75 -9.28
C LYS A 161 -3.42 10.39 -8.67
N CYS A 162 -3.10 10.34 -7.37
CA CYS A 162 -2.77 9.10 -6.68
C CYS A 162 -3.93 8.09 -6.76
N ILE A 163 -3.57 6.84 -7.00
CA ILE A 163 -4.48 5.70 -6.95
C ILE A 163 -4.12 4.84 -5.75
N VAL A 164 -5.09 4.64 -4.86
CA VAL A 164 -4.96 3.76 -3.70
C VAL A 164 -5.66 2.46 -4.01
N ILE A 165 -4.97 1.33 -3.84
CA ILE A 165 -5.55 -0.01 -3.96
C ILE A 165 -5.56 -0.62 -2.56
N SER A 166 -6.76 -0.88 -2.05
CA SER A 166 -6.98 -1.58 -0.79
C SER A 166 -7.50 -2.98 -1.08
N SER A 167 -6.77 -4.01 -0.66
CA SER A 167 -7.26 -5.39 -0.71
C SER A 167 -7.51 -5.88 0.70
N VAL A 168 -8.71 -6.43 0.95
CA VAL A 168 -9.15 -6.83 2.28
C VAL A 168 -9.79 -8.21 2.24
N GLU A 169 -9.45 -9.08 3.17
CA GLU A 169 -10.18 -10.34 3.38
C GLU A 169 -11.34 -10.10 4.34
N ARG A 170 -12.56 -10.42 3.90
CA ARG A 170 -13.77 -10.25 4.69
C ARG A 170 -13.87 -11.33 5.76
N ARG A 171 -14.02 -10.89 7.00
CA ARG A 171 -14.10 -11.76 8.19
C ARG A 171 -15.20 -11.26 9.11
N LYS A 172 -15.68 -12.12 10.00
CA LYS A 172 -16.72 -11.71 10.96
C LYS A 172 -16.19 -10.61 11.87
N GLY A 173 -16.83 -9.43 11.81
CA GLY A 173 -16.44 -8.27 12.61
C GLY A 173 -15.10 -7.67 12.20
N ASP A 174 -14.74 -7.78 10.93
CA ASP A 174 -13.48 -7.24 10.37
C ASP A 174 -13.34 -5.71 10.50
N GLY A 175 -14.46 -4.98 10.51
CA GLY A 175 -14.49 -3.52 10.49
C GLY A 175 -14.29 -2.91 9.10
N VAL A 176 -14.33 -3.74 8.04
CA VAL A 176 -14.13 -3.29 6.65
C VAL A 176 -15.25 -2.36 6.20
N ASP A 177 -16.50 -2.63 6.55
CA ASP A 177 -17.61 -1.76 6.16
C ASP A 177 -17.43 -0.35 6.76
N THR A 178 -17.04 -0.24 8.03
CA THR A 178 -16.75 1.04 8.68
C THR A 178 -15.52 1.72 8.08
N PHE A 179 -14.50 0.96 7.69
CA PHE A 179 -13.34 1.51 6.96
C PHE A 179 -13.77 2.13 5.63
N LEU A 180 -14.60 1.43 4.86
CA LEU A 180 -15.10 1.90 3.57
C LEU A 180 -16.03 3.12 3.71
N ASP A 181 -16.83 3.18 4.77
CA ASP A 181 -17.67 4.34 5.07
C ASP A 181 -16.81 5.57 5.40
N ASP A 182 -15.79 5.43 6.25
CA ASP A 182 -14.85 6.51 6.55
C ASP A 182 -14.06 6.96 5.31
N MET A 183 -13.64 6.02 4.47
CA MET A 183 -12.98 6.33 3.19
C MET A 183 -13.88 7.13 2.24
N LYS A 184 -15.18 6.81 2.17
CA LYS A 184 -16.16 7.55 1.34
C LYS A 184 -16.48 8.93 1.91
N GLN A 185 -16.41 9.08 3.22
CA GLN A 185 -16.69 10.33 3.93
C GLN A 185 -15.44 11.21 4.09
N MET A 186 -14.31 10.85 3.49
CA MET A 186 -13.12 11.71 3.49
C MET A 186 -13.44 13.08 2.83
N GLU A 187 -13.08 14.17 3.51
CA GLU A 187 -13.20 15.54 2.99
C GLU A 187 -11.86 16.26 3.11
N ILE A 188 -11.40 16.95 2.07
CA ILE A 188 -10.19 17.79 2.17
C ILE A 188 -10.49 18.98 3.10
N GLU A 189 -9.50 19.42 3.89
CA GLU A 189 -9.64 20.67 4.66
C GLU A 189 -10.01 21.81 3.70
N HIS A 190 -11.18 22.42 3.91
CA HIS A 190 -11.81 23.42 3.03
C HIS A 190 -12.38 22.92 1.69
N GLY A 191 -12.55 21.61 1.52
CA GLY A 191 -13.20 20.98 0.36
C GLY A 191 -14.73 20.84 0.50
N VAL A 192 -15.35 20.31 -0.55
CA VAL A 192 -16.76 19.89 -0.55
C VAL A 192 -16.82 18.41 -0.18
N ALA A 193 -17.87 17.98 0.53
CA ALA A 193 -18.20 16.57 0.67
C ALA A 193 -18.18 15.85 -0.70
N ASP A 194 -17.71 14.59 -0.75
CA ASP A 194 -17.61 13.73 -1.95
C ASP A 194 -16.43 13.98 -2.90
N ASP A 195 -15.29 14.48 -2.40
CA ASP A 195 -14.06 14.67 -3.20
C ASP A 195 -13.42 13.35 -3.68
N PHE A 196 -13.77 12.20 -3.09
CA PHE A 196 -13.16 10.90 -3.39
C PHE A 196 -14.17 9.88 -3.93
N ILE A 197 -13.66 8.95 -4.74
CA ILE A 197 -14.40 7.79 -5.26
C ILE A 197 -13.74 6.56 -4.65
N VAL A 198 -14.53 5.70 -4.01
CA VAL A 198 -14.12 4.37 -3.52
C VAL A 198 -14.92 3.33 -4.30
N GLU A 199 -14.27 2.61 -5.20
CA GLU A 199 -14.89 1.68 -6.14
C GLU A 199 -14.52 0.23 -5.79
N LEU A 200 -15.50 -0.66 -5.65
CA LEU A 200 -15.26 -2.10 -5.59
C LEU A 200 -14.89 -2.59 -6.99
N ILE A 201 -13.68 -3.09 -7.14
CA ILE A 201 -13.14 -3.54 -8.43
C ILE A 201 -13.45 -5.01 -8.66
N SER A 202 -13.20 -5.85 -7.65
CA SER A 202 -13.39 -7.29 -7.76
C SER A 202 -13.62 -7.91 -6.39
N ARG A 203 -14.31 -9.04 -6.40
CA ARG A 203 -14.44 -9.94 -5.26
C ARG A 203 -14.00 -11.34 -5.67
N ASP A 204 -13.14 -11.94 -4.87
CA ASP A 204 -12.78 -13.35 -4.93
C ASP A 204 -13.61 -14.10 -3.88
N GLU A 205 -14.52 -14.96 -4.34
CA GLU A 205 -15.45 -15.69 -3.47
C GLU A 205 -14.78 -16.87 -2.74
N ASP A 206 -13.69 -17.43 -3.30
CA ASP A 206 -12.99 -18.59 -2.72
C ASP A 206 -12.22 -18.19 -1.46
N PHE A 207 -11.60 -17.01 -1.49
CA PHE A 207 -10.87 -16.44 -0.36
C PHE A 207 -11.64 -15.35 0.39
N ASN A 208 -12.84 -14.99 -0.08
CA ASN A 208 -13.66 -13.90 0.46
C ASN A 208 -12.90 -12.57 0.52
N ILE A 209 -12.18 -12.23 -0.56
CA ILE A 209 -11.34 -11.03 -0.66
C ILE A 209 -11.98 -10.01 -1.58
N GLU A 210 -11.95 -8.75 -1.16
CA GLU A 210 -12.41 -7.61 -1.95
C GLU A 210 -11.23 -6.69 -2.28
N ILE A 211 -11.20 -6.18 -3.51
CA ILE A 211 -10.23 -5.18 -3.97
C ILE A 211 -10.99 -3.89 -4.27
N TYR A 212 -10.53 -2.81 -3.65
CA TYR A 212 -11.07 -1.47 -3.84
C TYR A 212 -10.02 -0.55 -4.44
N GLU A 213 -10.47 0.34 -5.32
CA GLU A 213 -9.68 1.47 -5.81
C GLU A 213 -10.24 2.76 -5.25
N THR A 214 -9.38 3.57 -4.62
CA THR A 214 -9.73 4.91 -4.16
C THR A 214 -8.93 5.95 -4.91
N ARG A 215 -9.61 6.99 -5.39
CA ARG A 215 -9.01 8.10 -6.13
C ARG A 215 -9.81 9.37 -5.92
N ARG A 216 -9.16 10.53 -6.12
CA ARG A 216 -9.88 11.80 -6.14
C ARG A 216 -10.82 11.87 -7.36
N ARG A 217 -12.03 12.39 -7.17
CA ARG A 217 -12.93 12.73 -8.27
C ARG A 217 -12.24 13.81 -9.10
N ARG A 218 -12.06 13.58 -10.41
CA ARG A 218 -11.46 14.58 -11.30
C ARG A 218 -12.33 15.84 -11.26
N GLN A 219 -11.70 16.99 -10.99
CA GLN A 219 -12.30 18.30 -11.30
C GLN A 219 -12.31 18.51 -12.81
#